data_AF-O65700-F1
#
_entry.id   AF-O65700-F1
#
_cell.length_a   1.000
_cell.length_b   1.000
_cell.length_c   1.000
_cell.angle_alpha   90.00
_cell.angle_beta   90.00
_cell.angle_gamma   90.00
#
_symmetry.space_group_name_H-M   'P 1'
#
loop_
_entity.id
_entity.type
_entity.pdbx_description
1 polymer ?
#
loop_
_entity_poly.entity_id
_entity_poly.type
_entity_poly.pdbx_seq_one_letter_code
_entity_poly.pdbx_strand_id
1 'polypeptide(L)'
;MVVRPNPKYLDAAIPEVYLPAPLLAKIVSYVAESGVDSLKSFVKAGPLFKAAVYSKETLSCVCLDRSRYFMWWSMPHSIYYHFFTKCLEANNPHALTAVLYKEIAYENLVAECYRSSL
;
A
#
# COMPACT_ATOMS: atom_id res chain seq x y z
N MET A 1 43.40 8.18 -27.62
CA MET A 1 42.25 8.44 -28.52
C MET A 1 41.05 8.80 -27.67
N VAL A 2 40.60 10.06 -27.73
CA VAL A 2 39.38 10.51 -27.06
C VAL A 2 38.22 10.11 -27.97
N VAL A 3 37.44 9.10 -27.56
CA VAL A 3 36.21 8.70 -28.24
C VAL A 3 35.19 9.80 -27.96
N ARG A 4 34.94 10.67 -28.95
CA ARG A 4 33.85 11.66 -28.85
C ARG A 4 32.53 10.92 -29.06
N PRO A 5 31.53 11.08 -28.19
CA PRO A 5 30.22 10.50 -28.42
C PRO A 5 29.59 11.14 -29.67
N ASN A 6 28.96 10.28 -30.47
CA ASN A 6 28.35 10.60 -31.76
C ASN A 6 26.97 11.26 -31.50
N PRO A 7 26.67 12.46 -32.01
CA PRO A 7 25.48 13.25 -31.64
C PRO A 7 24.15 12.73 -32.24
N LYS A 8 24.09 11.46 -32.68
CA LYS A 8 22.94 10.89 -33.39
C LYS A 8 21.93 10.17 -32.50
N TYR A 9 22.20 10.03 -31.21
CA TYR A 9 21.21 9.57 -30.25
C TYR A 9 20.65 10.80 -29.55
N LEU A 10 19.76 11.47 -30.27
CA LEU A 10 18.80 12.38 -29.65
C LEU A 10 18.17 11.63 -28.49
N ASP A 11 18.28 12.22 -27.30
CA ASP A 11 17.35 11.98 -26.20
C ASP A 11 15.95 11.89 -26.81
N ALA A 12 15.45 10.67 -26.96
CA ALA A 12 14.03 10.46 -27.16
C ALA A 12 13.42 10.87 -25.82
N ALA A 13 13.13 12.16 -25.68
CA ALA A 13 12.37 12.69 -24.57
C ALA A 13 11.07 11.88 -24.56
N ILE A 14 10.99 10.91 -23.65
CA ILE A 14 9.78 10.15 -23.42
C ILE A 14 8.74 11.22 -23.12
N PRO A 15 7.66 11.34 -23.92
CA PRO A 15 6.61 12.32 -23.65
C PRO A 15 6.20 12.14 -22.20
N GLU A 16 6.35 13.20 -21.41
CA GLU A 16 5.96 13.18 -20.01
C GLU A 16 4.44 12.95 -19.98
N VAL A 17 4.03 11.69 -19.77
CA VAL A 17 2.63 11.32 -19.77
C VAL A 17 2.00 11.97 -18.55
N TYR A 18 1.33 13.09 -18.77
CA TYR A 18 0.58 13.76 -17.72
C TYR A 18 -0.68 12.96 -17.41
N LEU A 19 -0.62 12.17 -16.33
CA LEU A 19 -1.77 11.44 -15.83
C LEU A 19 -2.46 12.27 -14.73
N PRO A 20 -3.73 12.68 -14.91
CA PRO A 20 -4.47 13.41 -13.88
C PRO A 20 -4.50 12.64 -12.56
N ALA A 21 -4.27 13.34 -11.45
CA ALA A 21 -4.22 12.72 -10.12
C ALA A 21 -5.46 11.85 -9.78
N PRO A 22 -6.71 12.24 -10.11
CA PRO A 22 -7.88 11.40 -9.86
C PRO A 22 -7.85 10.08 -10.65
N LEU A 23 -7.36 10.12 -11.89
CA LEU A 23 -7.25 8.92 -12.74
C LEU A 23 -6.16 7.99 -12.21
N LEU A 24 -5.03 8.54 -11.78
CA LEU A 24 -3.98 7.76 -11.14
C LEU A 24 -4.47 7.11 -9.84
N ALA A 25 -5.20 7.85 -9.01
CA ALA A 25 -5.81 7.30 -7.79
C ALA A 25 -6.76 6.13 -8.10
N LYS A 26 -7.54 6.21 -9.19
CA LYS A 26 -8.42 5.13 -9.63
C LYS A 26 -7.64 3.90 -10.14
N ILE A 27 -6.55 4.11 -10.88
CA ILE A 27 -5.68 3.00 -11.32
C ILE A 27 -5.07 2.30 -10.11
N VAL A 28 -4.51 3.08 -9.17
CA VAL A 28 -3.89 2.54 -7.96
C VAL A 28 -4.93 1.84 -7.07
N SER A 29 -6.17 2.33 -7.00
CA SER A 29 -7.24 1.68 -6.23
C SER A 29 -7.57 0.28 -6.74
N TYR A 30 -7.57 0.06 -8.06
CA TYR A 30 -7.74 -1.30 -8.61
C TYR A 30 -6.56 -2.22 -8.26
N VAL A 31 -5.32 -1.70 -8.28
CA VAL A 31 -4.16 -2.50 -7.84
C VAL A 31 -4.23 -2.81 -6.34
N ALA A 32 -4.82 -1.92 -5.54
CA ALA A 32 -4.98 -2.08 -4.10
C ALA A 32 -5.89 -3.27 -3.71
N GLU A 33 -6.77 -3.73 -4.61
CA GLU A 33 -7.57 -4.94 -4.41
C GLU A 33 -6.70 -6.22 -4.34
N SER A 34 -5.51 -6.18 -4.92
CA SER A 34 -4.50 -7.25 -4.79
C SER A 34 -3.75 -7.21 -3.46
N GLY A 35 -4.05 -6.23 -2.61
CA GLY A 35 -3.49 -6.08 -1.27
C GLY A 35 -2.32 -5.10 -1.17
N VAL A 36 -1.92 -4.82 0.08
CA VAL A 36 -0.96 -3.76 0.43
C VAL A 36 0.42 -3.95 -0.21
N ASP A 37 0.85 -5.20 -0.41
CA ASP A 37 2.17 -5.47 -1.01
C ASP A 37 2.29 -4.93 -2.44
N SER A 38 1.19 -4.94 -3.20
CA SER A 38 1.11 -4.42 -4.56
C SER A 38 1.30 -2.90 -4.62
N LEU A 39 1.07 -2.19 -3.49
CA LEU A 39 1.21 -0.74 -3.39
C LEU A 39 2.64 -0.27 -3.11
N LYS A 40 3.53 -1.17 -2.67
CA LYS A 40 4.91 -0.82 -2.27
C LYS A 40 5.70 -0.19 -3.41
N SER A 41 5.52 -0.69 -4.64
CA SER A 41 6.19 -0.15 -5.82
C SER A 41 5.75 1.27 -6.14
N PHE A 42 4.46 1.59 -5.96
CA PHE A 42 3.94 2.94 -6.17
C PHE A 42 4.47 3.93 -5.13
N VAL A 43 4.57 3.52 -3.86
CA VAL A 43 5.18 4.37 -2.83
C VAL A 43 6.65 4.69 -3.15
N LYS A 44 7.38 3.73 -3.71
CA LYS A 44 8.78 3.90 -4.14
C LYS A 44 8.93 4.72 -5.44
N ALA A 45 7.92 4.71 -6.30
CA ALA A 45 7.96 5.40 -7.59
C ALA A 45 7.95 6.94 -7.47
N GLY A 46 7.56 7.48 -6.32
CA GLY A 46 7.73 8.90 -6.01
C GLY A 46 6.49 9.57 -5.38
N PRO A 47 6.56 10.88 -5.10
CA PRO A 47 5.53 11.61 -4.37
C PRO A 47 4.13 11.55 -5.01
N LEU A 48 4.06 11.63 -6.34
CA LEU A 48 2.79 11.57 -7.08
C LEU A 48 2.07 10.24 -6.86
N PHE A 49 2.79 9.12 -7.03
CA PHE A 49 2.24 7.78 -6.82
C PHE A 49 1.97 7.49 -5.35
N LYS A 50 2.81 8.00 -4.44
CA LYS A 50 2.52 7.95 -3.01
C LYS A 50 1.22 8.70 -2.67
N ALA A 51 0.98 9.88 -3.24
CA ALA A 51 -0.28 10.60 -3.04
C ALA A 51 -1.49 9.80 -3.55
N ALA A 52 -1.36 9.09 -4.67
CA ALA A 52 -2.40 8.19 -5.17
C ALA A 52 -2.66 7.01 -4.22
N VAL A 53 -1.62 6.37 -3.68
CA VAL A 53 -1.74 5.30 -2.67
C VAL A 53 -2.49 5.75 -1.42
N TYR A 54 -2.24 6.99 -0.97
CA TYR A 54 -2.88 7.58 0.20
C TYR A 54 -4.16 8.37 -0.14
N SER A 55 -4.68 8.23 -1.35
CA SER A 55 -5.97 8.83 -1.72
C SER A 55 -7.12 8.12 -1.00
N LYS A 56 -8.21 8.85 -0.74
CA LYS A 56 -9.43 8.25 -0.18
C LYS A 56 -9.95 7.10 -1.04
N GLU A 57 -9.86 7.24 -2.37
CA GLU A 57 -10.26 6.23 -3.36
C GLU A 57 -9.52 4.91 -3.15
N THR A 58 -8.20 4.95 -2.91
CA THR A 58 -7.38 3.75 -2.69
C THR A 58 -7.54 3.21 -1.26
N LEU A 59 -7.52 4.10 -0.26
CA LEU A 59 -7.55 3.71 1.14
C LEU A 59 -8.89 3.06 1.54
N SER A 60 -10.01 3.45 0.92
CA SER A 60 -11.32 2.87 1.23
C SER A 60 -11.50 1.45 0.71
N CYS A 61 -10.75 1.05 -0.33
CA CYS A 61 -10.93 -0.24 -1.01
C CYS A 61 -9.74 -1.20 -0.92
N VAL A 62 -8.58 -0.76 -0.41
CA VAL A 62 -7.41 -1.64 -0.27
C VAL A 62 -7.76 -2.91 0.53
N CYS A 63 -7.41 -4.06 -0.04
CA CYS A 63 -7.73 -5.38 0.49
C CYS A 63 -6.70 -5.77 1.56
N LEU A 64 -7.00 -5.48 2.84
CA LEU A 64 -6.04 -5.69 3.94
C LEU A 64 -5.93 -7.17 4.32
N ASP A 65 -7.01 -7.94 4.21
CA ASP A 65 -7.11 -9.34 4.63
C ASP A 65 -6.28 -10.33 3.81
N ARG A 66 -5.65 -9.87 2.71
CA ARG A 66 -4.61 -10.62 2.00
C ARG A 66 -3.41 -10.96 2.88
N SER A 67 -3.17 -10.16 3.93
CA SER A 67 -2.17 -10.47 4.96
C SER A 67 -2.84 -11.16 6.14
N ARG A 68 -2.37 -12.35 6.53
CA ARG A 68 -2.83 -13.03 7.77
C ARG A 68 -2.64 -12.20 9.05
N TYR A 69 -1.77 -11.20 9.00
CA TYR A 69 -1.44 -10.33 10.12
C TYR A 69 -2.12 -8.97 10.08
N PHE A 70 -3.07 -8.75 9.15
CA PHE A 70 -3.64 -7.41 8.95
C PHE A 70 -4.35 -6.86 10.20
N MET A 71 -4.92 -7.73 11.04
CA MET A 71 -5.52 -7.31 12.32
C MET A 71 -4.47 -6.77 13.29
N TRP A 72 -3.23 -7.29 13.27
CA TRP A 72 -2.12 -6.75 14.05
C TRP A 72 -1.73 -5.32 13.63
N TRP A 73 -2.09 -4.92 12.41
CA TRP A 73 -1.77 -3.58 11.92
C TRP A 73 -2.54 -2.48 12.65
N SER A 74 -3.59 -2.79 13.40
CA SER A 74 -4.25 -1.84 14.29
C SER A 74 -3.43 -1.48 15.55
N MET A 75 -2.31 -2.17 15.81
CA MET A 75 -1.50 -1.94 17.00
C MET A 75 -0.48 -0.80 16.77
N PRO A 76 -0.29 0.12 17.73
CA PRO A 76 0.63 1.25 17.59
C PRO A 76 2.08 0.88 17.25
N HIS A 77 2.53 -0.32 17.63
CA HIS A 77 3.87 -0.83 17.39
C HIS A 77 4.03 -1.52 16.02
N SER A 78 2.95 -1.70 15.25
CA SER A 78 3.04 -2.25 13.90
C SER A 78 3.68 -1.24 12.96
N ILE A 79 4.58 -1.71 12.09
CA ILE A 79 5.14 -0.90 10.99
C ILE A 79 4.07 -0.39 10.02
N TYR A 80 2.92 -1.08 9.96
CA TYR A 80 1.78 -0.69 9.12
C TYR A 80 0.76 0.18 9.85
N TYR A 81 0.98 0.52 11.13
CA TYR A 81 0.01 1.23 11.96
C TYR A 81 -0.47 2.54 11.33
N HIS A 82 0.46 3.37 10.85
CA HIS A 82 0.10 4.63 10.23
C HIS A 82 -0.76 4.44 8.97
N PHE A 83 -0.41 3.48 8.12
CA PHE A 83 -1.19 3.15 6.92
C PHE A 83 -2.58 2.61 7.29
N PHE A 84 -2.66 1.74 8.30
CA PHE A 84 -3.91 1.19 8.80
C PHE A 84 -4.84 2.29 9.33
N THR A 85 -4.33 3.23 10.12
CA THR A 85 -5.12 4.37 10.62
C THR A 85 -5.68 5.21 9.47
N LYS A 86 -4.92 5.40 8.39
CA LYS A 86 -5.43 6.07 7.17
C LYS A 86 -6.53 5.29 6.46
N CYS A 87 -6.45 3.96 6.43
CA CYS A 87 -7.54 3.12 5.93
C CYS A 87 -8.79 3.25 6.81
N LEU A 88 -8.62 3.31 8.13
CA LEU A 88 -9.72 3.49 9.08
C LEU A 88 -10.40 4.86 8.92
N GLU A 89 -9.62 5.94 8.81
CA GLU A 89 -10.13 7.29 8.50
C GLU A 89 -10.93 7.32 7.18
N ALA A 90 -10.57 6.46 6.22
CA ALA A 90 -11.25 6.31 4.93
C ALA A 90 -12.48 5.37 4.96
N ASN A 91 -12.87 4.86 6.13
CA ASN A 91 -13.93 3.86 6.32
C ASN A 91 -13.69 2.55 5.54
N ASN A 92 -12.44 2.10 5.46
CA ASN A 92 -12.13 0.81 4.86
C ASN A 92 -12.82 -0.34 5.63
N PRO A 93 -13.56 -1.24 4.96
CA PRO A 93 -14.31 -2.29 5.63
C PRO A 93 -13.40 -3.27 6.38
N HIS A 94 -12.25 -3.64 5.81
CA HIS A 94 -11.31 -4.54 6.48
C HIS A 94 -10.69 -3.88 7.73
N ALA A 95 -10.41 -2.57 7.67
CA ALA A 95 -9.89 -1.84 8.83
C ALA A 95 -10.93 -1.78 9.96
N LEU A 96 -12.20 -1.53 9.63
CA LEU A 96 -13.30 -1.54 10.58
C LEU A 96 -13.49 -2.92 11.21
N THR A 97 -13.48 -3.99 10.39
CA THR A 97 -13.55 -5.38 10.85
C THR A 97 -12.38 -5.70 11.78
N ALA A 98 -11.15 -5.31 11.42
CA ALA A 98 -9.99 -5.54 12.25
C ALA A 98 -10.14 -4.88 13.63
N VAL A 99 -10.63 -3.63 13.71
CA VAL A 99 -10.85 -2.95 15.00
C VAL A 99 -11.93 -3.65 15.83
N LEU A 100 -13.01 -4.12 15.20
CA LEU A 100 -14.13 -4.77 15.88
C LEU A 100 -13.74 -6.13 16.49
N TYR A 101 -12.87 -6.88 15.83
CA TYR A 101 -12.53 -8.26 16.23
C TYR A 101 -11.10 -8.43 16.76
N LYS A 102 -10.34 -7.34 16.95
CA LYS A 102 -8.91 -7.39 17.33
C LYS A 102 -8.63 -8.19 18.59
N GLU A 103 -9.51 -8.16 19.59
CA GLU A 103 -9.31 -8.85 20.87
C GLU A 103 -9.30 -10.38 20.69
N ILE A 104 -10.30 -10.91 19.98
CA ILE A 104 -10.44 -12.33 19.71
C ILE A 104 -9.31 -12.83 18.79
N ALA A 105 -9.00 -12.06 17.75
CA ALA A 105 -7.93 -12.43 16.82
C ALA A 105 -6.54 -12.41 17.47
N TYR A 106 -6.32 -11.50 18.42
CA TYR A 106 -5.08 -11.41 19.18
C TYR A 106 -4.88 -12.64 20.06
N GLU A 107 -5.89 -13.04 20.84
CA GLU A 107 -5.80 -14.23 21.69
C GLU A 107 -5.46 -15.49 20.88
N ASN A 108 -6.08 -15.64 19.71
CA ASN A 108 -5.81 -16.75 18.81
C ASN A 108 -4.40 -16.71 18.22
N LEU A 109 -3.93 -15.54 17.77
CA LEU A 109 -2.58 -15.39 17.21
C LEU A 109 -1.50 -15.66 18.27
N VAL A 110 -1.69 -15.12 19.48
CA VAL A 110 -0.78 -15.35 20.61
C VAL A 110 -0.74 -16.84 20.94
N ALA A 111 -1.89 -17.50 21.02
CA ALA A 111 -1.96 -18.94 21.26
C ALA A 111 -1.24 -19.76 20.16
N GLU A 112 -1.37 -19.37 18.89
CA GLU A 112 -0.70 -20.03 17.77
C GLU A 112 0.83 -19.87 17.82
N CYS A 113 1.33 -18.66 18.11
CA CYS A 113 2.76 -18.39 18.28
C CYS A 113 3.37 -19.21 19.43
N TYR A 114 2.72 -19.25 20.59
CA TYR A 114 3.21 -20.03 21.74
C TYR A 114 3.10 -21.54 21.52
N ARG A 115 2.10 -22.04 20.78
CA ARG A 115 2.01 -23.46 20.39
C ARG A 115 3.10 -23.88 19.43
N SER A 116 3.56 -22.98 18.57
CA SER A 116 4.64 -23.24 17.60
C SER A 116 6.03 -23.23 18.22
N SER A 117 6.13 -22.94 19.53
CA SER A 117 7.37 -22.78 20.29
C SER A 117 7.70 -23.96 21.21
N LEU A 118 6.88 -25.02 21.18
CA LEU A 118 7.01 -26.28 21.94
C LEU A 118 7.26 -27.44 20.98
#